data_AF-B2IUA8-F1
#
_entry.id   AF-B2IUA8-F1
#
_cell.length_a   1.000
_cell.length_b   1.000
_cell.length_c   1.000
_cell.angle_alpha   90.00
_cell.angle_beta   90.00
_cell.angle_gamma   90.00
#
_symmetry.space_group_name_H-M   'P 1'
#
loop_
_entity.id
_entity.type
_entity.pdbx_description
1 polymer ?
#
loop_
_entity_poly.entity_id
_entity_poly.type
_entity_poly.pdbx_seq_one_letter_code
_entity_poly.pdbx_strand_id
1 'polypeptide(L)'
;MSIFVKRKIRDGDRQGLQQSAEREFKRQFFGLLLVIVTWSLAMGWLLALATNAHSATPPVEIGTVDVVPAQYQLGQELYLENCSTCHIALPPAVLPTQTWKNLLQDSQHYGAQLQPLVDPPRILVWKYLSTFSRVQRDDEETPYRLSNSRYFKALHPGVKLPRPVQLGSCVSCHPSATDYNFRRLTAEWK
;
A
#
# COMPACT_ATOMS: atom_id res chain seq x y z
N MET A 1 -23.37 12.36 -85.44
CA MET A 1 -22.38 11.39 -84.88
C MET A 1 -21.62 11.91 -83.63
N SER A 2 -21.90 13.11 -83.10
CA SER A 2 -21.03 13.76 -82.08
C SER A 2 -21.47 13.69 -80.61
N ILE A 3 -22.62 13.06 -80.30
CA ILE A 3 -23.14 13.00 -78.92
C ILE A 3 -22.58 11.79 -78.14
N PHE A 4 -22.28 10.69 -78.84
CA PHE A 4 -21.79 9.45 -78.21
C PHE A 4 -20.33 9.54 -77.74
N VAL A 5 -19.48 10.31 -78.44
CA VAL A 5 -18.06 10.46 -78.09
C VAL A 5 -17.87 11.30 -76.81
N LYS A 6 -18.69 12.35 -76.62
CA LYS A 6 -18.60 13.24 -75.45
C LYS A 6 -19.05 12.58 -74.15
N ARG A 7 -19.94 11.57 -74.23
CA ARG A 7 -20.43 10.80 -73.07
C ARG A 7 -19.37 9.81 -72.57
N LYS A 8 -18.67 9.14 -73.48
CA LYS A 8 -17.63 8.13 -73.16
C LYS A 8 -16.38 8.73 -72.52
N ILE A 9 -16.00 9.95 -72.91
CA ILE A 9 -14.88 10.68 -72.30
C ILE A 9 -15.23 11.14 -70.86
N ARG A 10 -16.48 11.54 -70.62
CA ARG A 10 -16.96 12.00 -69.30
C ARG A 10 -17.11 10.88 -68.27
N ASP A 11 -17.38 9.65 -68.70
CA ASP A 11 -17.42 8.48 -67.81
C ASP A 11 -16.01 7.97 -67.43
N GLY A 12 -15.04 8.03 -68.35
CA GLY A 12 -13.65 7.65 -68.07
C GLY A 12 -12.96 8.56 -67.06
N ASP A 13 -13.23 9.87 -67.12
CA ASP A 13 -12.68 10.87 -66.20
C ASP A 13 -13.27 10.73 -64.78
N ARG A 14 -14.57 10.37 -64.69
CA ARG A 14 -15.25 10.03 -63.42
C ARG A 14 -14.70 8.77 -62.77
N GLN A 15 -14.36 7.75 -63.55
CA GLN A 15 -13.77 6.50 -63.05
C GLN A 15 -12.34 6.71 -62.52
N GLY A 16 -11.52 7.54 -63.17
CA GLY A 16 -10.17 7.87 -62.71
C GLY A 16 -10.14 8.64 -61.39
N LEU A 17 -11.03 9.62 -61.23
CA LEU A 17 -11.17 10.39 -59.98
C LEU A 17 -11.64 9.53 -58.80
N GLN A 18 -12.57 8.59 -59.03
CA GLN A 18 -13.03 7.66 -57.99
C GLN A 18 -11.92 6.68 -57.55
N GLN A 19 -11.11 6.17 -58.48
CA GLN A 19 -10.00 5.26 -58.14
C GLN A 19 -8.86 5.97 -57.38
N SER A 20 -8.60 7.24 -57.67
CA SER A 20 -7.60 8.04 -56.95
C SER A 20 -8.03 8.35 -55.52
N ALA A 21 -9.30 8.74 -55.33
CA ALA A 21 -9.86 9.05 -54.01
C ALA A 21 -9.91 7.82 -53.08
N GLU A 22 -10.26 6.64 -53.60
CA GLU A 22 -10.21 5.40 -52.81
C GLU A 22 -8.77 5.00 -52.40
N ARG A 23 -7.78 5.19 -53.27
CA ARG A 23 -6.38 4.89 -52.95
C ARG A 23 -5.85 5.83 -51.88
N GLU A 24 -6.21 7.10 -51.93
CA GLU A 24 -5.80 8.10 -50.94
C GLU A 24 -6.45 7.85 -49.58
N PHE A 25 -7.74 7.52 -49.56
CA PHE A 25 -8.46 7.14 -48.34
C PHE A 25 -7.90 5.85 -47.71
N LYS A 26 -7.61 4.82 -48.52
CA LYS A 26 -6.95 3.59 -48.03
C LYS A 26 -5.56 3.89 -47.45
N ARG A 27 -4.78 4.75 -48.08
CA ARG A 27 -3.43 5.11 -47.60
C ARG A 27 -3.48 5.91 -46.30
N GLN A 28 -4.43 6.83 -46.18
CA GLN A 28 -4.68 7.57 -44.93
C GLN A 28 -5.19 6.64 -43.81
N PHE A 29 -6.13 5.74 -44.12
CA PHE A 29 -6.67 4.78 -43.14
C PHE A 29 -5.59 3.82 -42.62
N PHE A 30 -4.77 3.25 -43.51
CA PHE A 30 -3.64 2.40 -43.11
C PHE A 30 -2.57 3.17 -42.33
N GLY A 31 -2.31 4.44 -42.69
CA GLY A 31 -1.40 5.30 -41.93
C GLY A 31 -1.89 5.56 -40.51
N LEU A 32 -3.18 5.89 -40.36
CA LEU A 32 -3.80 6.16 -39.05
C LEU A 32 -3.83 4.91 -38.17
N LEU A 33 -4.10 3.74 -38.77
CA LEU A 33 -4.09 2.46 -38.07
C LEU A 33 -2.68 2.08 -37.58
N LEU A 34 -1.63 2.32 -38.38
CA LEU A 34 -0.24 2.13 -37.96
C LEU A 34 0.14 3.05 -36.78
N VAL A 35 -0.31 4.31 -36.79
CA VAL A 35 -0.07 5.24 -35.67
C VAL A 35 -0.75 4.76 -34.40
N ILE A 36 -1.99 4.29 -34.48
CA ILE A 36 -2.71 3.75 -33.31
C ILE A 36 -2.01 2.51 -32.75
N VAL A 37 -1.58 1.58 -33.61
CA VAL A 37 -0.90 0.35 -33.18
C VAL A 37 0.44 0.67 -32.53
N THR A 38 1.24 1.56 -33.11
CA THR A 38 2.54 1.97 -32.55
C THR A 38 2.37 2.66 -31.20
N TRP A 39 1.39 3.56 -31.06
CA TRP A 39 1.06 4.19 -29.78
C TRP A 39 0.56 3.17 -28.73
N SER A 40 -0.26 2.21 -29.13
CA SER A 40 -0.76 1.17 -28.23
C SER A 40 0.38 0.28 -27.71
N LEU A 41 1.31 -0.10 -28.59
CA LEU A 41 2.48 -0.89 -28.23
C LEU A 41 3.43 -0.10 -27.32
N ALA A 42 3.67 1.18 -27.60
CA ALA A 42 4.50 2.05 -26.77
C ALA A 42 3.92 2.23 -25.37
N MET A 43 2.60 2.47 -25.25
CA MET A 43 1.91 2.55 -23.97
C MET A 43 1.93 1.21 -23.22
N GLY A 44 1.72 0.09 -23.92
CA GLY A 44 1.80 -1.25 -23.34
C GLY A 44 3.19 -1.57 -22.77
N TRP A 45 4.25 -1.21 -23.50
CA TRP A 45 5.64 -1.35 -23.01
C TRP A 45 5.93 -0.45 -21.81
N LEU A 46 5.45 0.79 -21.80
CA LEU A 46 5.63 1.70 -20.67
C LEU A 46 4.94 1.17 -19.40
N LEU A 47 3.71 0.67 -19.52
CA LEU A 47 3.00 0.04 -18.39
C LEU A 47 3.71 -1.21 -17.90
N ALA A 48 4.25 -2.04 -18.79
CA ALA A 48 5.00 -3.23 -18.43
C ALA A 48 6.29 -2.90 -17.67
N LEU A 49 7.03 -1.86 -18.07
CA LEU A 49 8.20 -1.40 -17.31
C LEU A 49 7.81 -0.91 -15.92
N ALA A 50 6.73 -0.14 -15.80
CA ALA A 50 6.26 0.39 -14.52
C ALA A 50 5.84 -0.72 -13.54
N THR A 51 5.18 -1.78 -14.02
CA THR A 51 4.75 -2.91 -13.17
C THR A 51 5.93 -3.79 -12.74
N ASN A 52 6.92 -4.01 -13.61
CA ASN A 52 8.13 -4.76 -13.25
C ASN A 52 8.99 -4.02 -12.20
N ALA A 53 9.07 -2.69 -12.27
CA ALA A 53 9.78 -1.89 -11.27
C ALA A 53 9.19 -2.01 -9.85
N HIS A 54 7.86 -2.12 -9.72
CA HIS A 54 7.19 -2.31 -8.43
C HIS A 54 7.35 -3.73 -7.86
N SER A 55 7.71 -4.71 -8.70
CA SER A 55 7.88 -6.11 -8.29
C SER A 55 9.30 -6.43 -7.81
N ALA A 56 10.25 -5.50 -8.03
CA ALA A 56 11.68 -5.70 -7.73
C ALA A 56 12.09 -5.26 -6.32
N THR A 57 11.21 -4.63 -5.55
CA THR A 57 11.43 -4.47 -4.11
C THR A 57 11.13 -5.81 -3.43
N PRO A 58 12.13 -6.54 -2.91
CA PRO A 58 11.83 -7.68 -2.06
C PRO A 58 10.92 -7.17 -0.94
N PRO A 59 9.86 -7.91 -0.56
CA PRO A 59 9.06 -7.51 0.58
C PRO A 59 10.04 -7.34 1.74
N VAL A 60 10.13 -6.12 2.28
CA VAL A 60 10.74 -5.91 3.59
C VAL A 60 10.13 -6.98 4.46
N GLU A 61 10.96 -7.81 5.08
CA GLU A 61 10.48 -8.89 5.93
C GLU A 61 9.80 -8.23 7.14
N ILE A 62 8.54 -7.85 6.98
CA ILE A 62 7.71 -7.28 8.04
C ILE A 62 7.54 -8.44 9.02
N GLY A 63 8.38 -8.46 10.04
CA GLY A 63 8.46 -9.57 10.99
C GLY A 63 7.36 -9.53 12.04
N THR A 64 6.16 -9.10 11.67
CA THR A 64 4.93 -9.36 12.42
C THR A 64 4.31 -10.67 11.93
N VAL A 65 3.31 -11.19 12.64
CA VAL A 65 2.81 -12.55 12.37
C VAL A 65 2.14 -12.67 11.00
N ASP A 66 1.44 -11.63 10.54
CA ASP A 66 0.67 -11.68 9.30
C ASP A 66 1.12 -10.61 8.31
N VAL A 67 1.10 -10.96 7.02
CA VAL A 67 1.34 -10.00 5.94
C VAL A 67 0.19 -9.00 5.90
N VAL A 68 0.53 -7.71 5.88
CA VAL A 68 -0.46 -6.63 5.78
C VAL A 68 -0.92 -6.48 4.32
N PRO A 69 -2.22 -6.66 4.00
CA PRO A 69 -2.75 -6.48 2.65
C PRO A 69 -2.55 -5.05 2.13
N ALA A 70 -2.40 -4.90 0.81
CA ALA A 70 -2.11 -3.62 0.14
C ALA A 70 -2.98 -2.45 0.60
N GLN A 71 -4.27 -2.67 0.82
CA GLN A 71 -5.23 -1.65 1.25
C GLN A 71 -4.98 -1.06 2.65
N TYR A 72 -4.07 -1.65 3.44
CA TYR A 72 -3.70 -1.20 4.78
C TYR A 72 -2.22 -0.79 4.89
N GLN A 73 -1.41 -0.99 3.85
CA GLN A 73 0.04 -0.70 3.88
C GLN A 73 0.32 0.77 4.16
N LEU A 74 -0.35 1.69 3.47
CA LEU A 74 -0.21 3.13 3.74
C LEU A 74 -0.58 3.50 5.18
N GLY A 75 -1.58 2.84 5.77
CA GLY A 75 -1.95 3.05 7.17
C GLY A 75 -0.88 2.55 8.15
N GLN A 76 -0.19 1.46 7.79
CA GLN A 76 0.95 0.93 8.55
C GLN A 76 2.18 1.85 8.42
N GLU A 77 2.50 2.33 7.23
CA GLU A 77 3.61 3.26 6.99
C GLU A 77 3.42 4.52 7.84
N LEU A 78 2.26 5.16 7.74
CA LEU A 78 1.91 6.32 8.56
C LEU A 78 1.95 6.01 10.07
N TYR A 79 1.56 4.80 10.47
CA TYR A 79 1.66 4.36 11.86
C TYR A 79 3.12 4.30 12.31
N LEU A 80 4.02 3.70 11.52
CA LEU A 80 5.44 3.61 11.87
C LEU A 80 6.08 5.00 11.88
N GLU A 81 5.86 5.80 10.85
CA GLU A 81 6.39 7.17 10.75
C GLU A 81 6.05 8.05 11.96
N ASN A 82 4.86 7.87 12.55
CA ASN A 82 4.39 8.72 13.65
C ASN A 82 4.53 8.06 15.03
N CYS A 83 4.60 6.74 15.12
CA CYS A 83 4.60 6.00 16.38
C CYS A 83 5.90 5.22 16.65
N SER A 84 6.90 5.30 15.75
CA SER A 84 8.24 4.71 15.96
C SER A 84 9.34 5.75 16.23
N THR A 85 8.99 7.03 16.41
CA THR A 85 9.96 8.14 16.55
C THR A 85 10.54 8.26 17.95
N CYS A 86 9.73 8.04 18.98
CA CYS A 86 10.15 8.17 20.39
C CYS A 86 10.45 6.81 21.05
N HIS A 87 9.83 5.74 20.57
CA HIS A 87 9.99 4.38 21.08
C HIS A 87 9.72 3.38 19.96
N ILE A 88 10.02 2.11 20.19
CA ILE A 88 9.67 1.04 19.26
C ILE A 88 8.14 1.01 19.07
N ALA A 89 7.70 1.01 17.82
CA ALA A 89 6.28 0.88 17.49
C ALA A 89 5.79 -0.52 17.88
N LEU A 90 4.63 -0.58 18.54
CA LEU A 90 4.07 -1.84 19.01
C LEU A 90 3.21 -2.51 17.94
N PRO A 91 3.27 -3.85 17.77
CA PRO A 91 2.33 -4.55 16.90
C PRO A 91 0.89 -4.34 17.38
N PRO A 92 -0.10 -4.01 16.53
CA PRO A 92 -1.46 -3.69 16.98
C PRO A 92 -2.09 -4.80 17.83
N ALA A 93 -1.74 -6.05 17.56
CA ALA A 93 -2.22 -7.22 18.28
C ALA A 93 -1.88 -7.23 19.78
N VAL A 94 -0.90 -6.47 20.26
CA VAL A 94 -0.53 -6.50 21.69
C VAL A 94 -1.48 -5.69 22.58
N LEU A 95 -2.38 -4.89 22.00
CA LEU A 95 -3.38 -4.09 22.72
C LEU A 95 -4.78 -4.21 22.10
N PRO A 96 -5.85 -4.06 22.89
CA PRO A 96 -7.20 -4.01 22.35
C PRO A 96 -7.46 -2.79 21.47
N THR A 97 -8.41 -2.91 20.53
CA THR A 97 -8.84 -1.82 19.64
C THR A 97 -9.23 -0.55 20.42
N GLN A 98 -9.89 -0.70 21.57
CA GLN A 98 -10.30 0.43 22.40
C GLN A 98 -9.10 1.18 22.99
N THR A 99 -8.02 0.48 23.36
CA THR A 99 -6.79 1.15 23.80
C THR A 99 -6.18 1.98 22.69
N TRP A 100 -6.10 1.45 21.47
CA TRP A 100 -5.58 2.21 20.32
C TRP A 100 -6.41 3.44 20.01
N LYS A 101 -7.75 3.33 20.12
CA LYS A 101 -8.64 4.48 19.96
C LYS A 101 -8.32 5.58 20.97
N ASN A 102 -8.18 5.20 22.24
CA ASN A 102 -7.84 6.14 23.31
C ASN A 102 -6.48 6.81 23.03
N LEU A 103 -5.46 6.02 22.68
CA LEU A 103 -4.11 6.53 22.42
C LEU A 103 -4.04 7.49 21.22
N LEU A 104 -4.81 7.26 20.15
CA LEU A 104 -4.85 8.17 19.00
C LEU A 104 -5.53 9.51 19.30
N GLN A 105 -6.40 9.55 20.30
CA GLN A 105 -7.13 10.75 20.72
C GLN A 105 -6.41 11.51 21.84
N ASP A 106 -5.49 10.84 22.53
CA ASP A 106 -4.78 11.38 23.67
C ASP A 106 -3.54 12.17 23.24
N SER A 107 -3.57 13.47 23.51
CA SER A 107 -2.42 14.34 23.26
C SER A 107 -1.39 14.28 24.41
N GLN A 108 -1.77 13.78 25.59
CA GLN A 108 -0.91 13.55 26.75
C GLN A 108 -0.36 12.11 26.75
N HIS A 109 0.63 11.88 25.91
CA HIS A 109 1.20 10.54 25.70
C HIS A 109 2.29 10.22 26.72
N TYR A 110 1.90 9.63 27.86
CA TYR A 110 2.81 9.15 28.91
C TYR A 110 3.78 10.22 29.46
N GLY A 111 3.30 11.45 29.60
CA GLY A 111 4.11 12.58 30.08
C GLY A 111 4.80 13.37 28.97
N ALA A 112 4.60 12.99 27.70
CA ALA A 112 4.95 13.80 26.55
C ALA A 112 3.70 14.41 25.91
N GLN A 113 3.80 15.65 25.45
CA GLN A 113 2.76 16.27 24.63
C GLN A 113 2.99 15.90 23.17
N LEU A 114 2.06 15.18 22.56
CA LEU A 114 2.06 14.90 21.12
C LEU A 114 1.10 15.85 20.39
N GLN A 115 1.43 16.13 19.14
CA GLN A 115 0.46 16.69 18.19
C GLN A 115 -0.39 15.53 17.66
N PRO A 116 -1.73 15.55 17.86
CA PRO A 116 -2.59 14.51 17.31
C PRO A 116 -2.52 14.48 15.78
N LEU A 117 -2.64 13.28 15.21
CA LEU A 117 -2.81 13.14 13.77
C LEU A 117 -4.12 13.83 13.35
N VAL A 118 -4.06 14.60 12.26
CA VAL A 118 -5.23 15.21 11.63
C VAL A 118 -5.61 14.37 10.40
N ASP A 119 -6.87 14.44 9.99
CA ASP A 119 -7.34 13.74 8.80
C ASP A 119 -6.72 14.33 7.53
N PRO A 120 -6.48 13.50 6.48
CA PRO A 120 -6.80 12.07 6.36
C PRO A 120 -5.85 11.05 7.02
N PRO A 121 -4.56 11.32 7.35
CA PRO A 121 -3.66 10.32 7.94
C PRO A 121 -4.21 9.56 9.14
N ARG A 122 -4.88 10.26 10.07
CA ARG A 122 -5.48 9.65 11.26
C ARG A 122 -6.48 8.53 10.90
N ILE A 123 -7.27 8.70 9.84
CA ILE A 123 -8.24 7.69 9.39
C ILE A 123 -7.53 6.43 8.88
N LEU A 124 -6.44 6.61 8.13
CA LEU A 124 -5.66 5.50 7.59
C LEU A 124 -4.96 4.71 8.70
N VAL A 125 -4.33 5.42 9.64
CA VAL A 125 -3.72 4.82 10.83
C VAL A 125 -4.77 4.10 11.67
N TRP A 126 -5.92 4.73 11.92
CA TRP A 126 -7.02 4.08 12.65
C TRP A 126 -7.52 2.82 11.94
N LYS A 127 -7.66 2.86 10.60
CA LYS A 127 -8.10 1.70 9.82
C LYS A 127 -7.11 0.54 9.94
N TYR A 128 -5.80 0.81 9.91
CA TYR A 128 -4.77 -0.19 10.18
C TYR A 128 -4.87 -0.72 11.62
N LEU A 129 -4.78 0.15 12.62
CA LEU A 129 -4.80 -0.25 14.04
C LEU A 129 -6.06 -1.03 14.41
N SER A 130 -7.24 -0.56 14.02
CA SER A 130 -8.51 -1.25 14.33
C SER A 130 -8.64 -2.62 13.66
N THR A 131 -8.06 -2.81 12.47
CA THR A 131 -8.11 -4.09 11.76
C THR A 131 -7.18 -5.15 12.36
N PHE A 132 -5.97 -4.75 12.78
CA PHE A 132 -4.94 -5.68 13.26
C PHE A 132 -4.82 -5.73 14.79
N SER A 133 -5.58 -4.90 15.50
CA SER A 133 -5.69 -4.98 16.96
C SER A 133 -6.64 -6.07 17.38
N ARG A 134 -6.65 -6.36 18.68
CA ARG A 134 -7.49 -7.42 19.22
C ARG A 134 -8.80 -6.89 19.73
N VAL A 135 -9.82 -7.74 19.63
CA VAL A 135 -11.08 -7.53 20.32
C VAL A 135 -10.84 -7.64 21.82
N GLN A 136 -11.34 -6.65 22.56
CA GLN A 136 -11.35 -6.69 24.01
C GLN A 136 -12.36 -7.74 24.48
N ARG A 137 -11.99 -8.52 25.49
CA ARG A 137 -12.93 -9.46 26.12
C ARG A 137 -13.80 -8.76 27.16
N ASP A 138 -14.99 -9.30 27.39
CA ASP A 138 -15.91 -8.75 28.40
C ASP A 138 -15.37 -8.87 29.83
N ASP A 139 -14.47 -9.83 30.07
CA ASP A 139 -13.83 -10.11 31.35
C ASP A 139 -12.50 -9.38 31.57
N GLU A 140 -12.08 -8.48 30.65
CA GLU A 140 -10.84 -7.73 30.79
C GLU A 140 -11.06 -6.20 30.75
N GLU A 141 -10.41 -5.49 31.67
CA GLU A 141 -10.35 -4.03 31.65
C GLU A 141 -9.55 -3.54 30.43
N THR A 142 -9.88 -2.35 29.93
CA THR A 142 -9.16 -1.70 28.83
C THR A 142 -7.76 -1.28 29.30
N PRO A 143 -6.67 -1.97 28.90
CA PRO A 143 -5.36 -1.65 29.42
C PRO A 143 -4.84 -0.39 28.73
N TYR A 144 -4.45 0.63 29.48
CA TYR A 144 -3.77 1.79 28.89
C TYR A 144 -2.28 1.50 28.63
N ARG A 145 -1.60 0.79 29.54
CA ARG A 145 -0.17 0.41 29.41
C ARG A 145 0.02 -1.01 28.90
N LEU A 146 1.05 -1.22 28.08
CA LEU A 146 1.44 -2.54 27.56
C LEU A 146 1.62 -3.60 28.67
N SER A 147 2.23 -3.21 29.79
CA SER A 147 2.44 -4.08 30.95
C SER A 147 1.14 -4.64 31.54
N ASN A 148 0.00 -4.00 31.27
CA ASN A 148 -1.31 -4.42 31.76
C ASN A 148 -2.06 -5.26 30.72
N SER A 149 -1.58 -5.32 29.48
CA SER A 149 -2.17 -6.17 28.45
C SER A 149 -2.02 -7.65 28.82
N ARG A 150 -3.16 -8.30 29.01
CA ARG A 150 -3.22 -9.75 29.24
C ARG A 150 -2.59 -10.54 28.09
N TYR A 151 -2.78 -10.09 26.85
CA TYR A 151 -2.21 -10.77 25.69
C TYR A 151 -0.71 -10.69 25.64
N PHE A 152 -0.16 -9.50 25.89
CA PHE A 152 1.28 -9.31 25.90
C PHE A 152 1.94 -10.25 26.91
N LYS A 153 1.33 -10.42 28.10
CA LYS A 153 1.75 -11.41 29.10
C LYS A 153 1.62 -12.86 28.60
N ALA A 154 0.54 -13.19 27.90
CA ALA A 154 0.32 -14.51 27.34
C ALA A 154 1.32 -14.88 26.23
N LEU A 155 1.81 -13.88 25.48
CA LEU A 155 2.88 -14.06 24.48
C LEU A 155 4.28 -14.21 25.10
N HIS A 156 4.45 -13.83 26.37
CA HIS A 156 5.73 -13.91 27.08
C HIS A 156 5.61 -14.77 28.36
N PRO A 157 5.16 -16.04 28.24
CA PRO A 157 4.99 -16.90 29.41
C PRO A 157 6.35 -17.18 30.05
N GLY A 158 6.45 -16.97 31.37
CA GLY A 158 7.68 -17.25 32.13
C GLY A 158 8.83 -16.25 31.93
N VAL A 159 8.67 -15.22 31.10
CA VAL A 159 9.69 -14.18 30.90
C VAL A 159 9.62 -13.13 32.02
N LYS A 160 10.74 -12.86 32.68
CA LYS A 160 10.84 -11.80 33.69
C LYS A 160 11.07 -10.44 33.02
N LEU A 161 9.98 -9.74 32.72
CA LEU A 161 10.04 -8.39 32.17
C LEU A 161 10.41 -7.34 33.24
N PRO A 162 11.15 -6.28 32.87
CA PRO A 162 11.44 -5.18 33.78
C PRO A 162 10.15 -4.51 34.26
N ARG A 163 10.18 -3.94 35.47
CA ARG A 163 9.07 -3.19 36.06
C ARG A 163 9.54 -1.78 36.41
N PRO A 164 9.08 -0.73 35.69
CA PRO A 164 8.09 -0.77 34.61
C PRO A 164 8.63 -1.41 33.32
N VAL A 165 7.73 -1.92 32.47
CA VAL A 165 8.08 -2.41 31.14
C VAL A 165 8.53 -1.21 30.30
N GLN A 166 9.76 -1.26 29.80
CA GLN A 166 10.34 -0.22 28.96
C GLN A 166 10.26 -0.67 27.49
N LEU A 167 9.68 0.15 26.61
CA LEU A 167 9.53 -0.21 25.20
C LEU A 167 10.88 -0.37 24.48
N GLY A 168 11.93 0.29 24.94
CA GLY A 168 13.30 0.08 24.44
C GLY A 168 13.89 -1.29 24.82
N SER A 169 13.36 -1.97 25.84
CA SER A 169 13.90 -3.27 26.28
C SER A 169 13.53 -4.43 25.36
N CYS A 170 12.58 -4.25 24.42
CA CYS A 170 12.17 -5.27 23.47
C CYS A 170 13.34 -5.84 22.66
N VAL A 171 14.33 -4.99 22.31
CA VAL A 171 15.50 -5.40 21.49
C VAL A 171 16.43 -6.38 22.18
N SER A 172 16.36 -6.50 23.51
CA SER A 172 17.19 -7.45 24.27
C SER A 172 16.91 -8.90 23.89
N CYS A 173 15.64 -9.22 23.61
CA CYS A 173 15.20 -10.55 23.16
C CYS A 173 14.89 -10.56 21.66
N HIS A 174 14.39 -9.44 21.12
CA HIS A 174 13.99 -9.26 19.73
C HIS A 174 14.93 -8.29 18.99
N PRO A 175 16.13 -8.71 18.55
CA PRO A 175 17.17 -7.79 18.05
C PRO A 175 16.76 -6.96 16.83
N SER A 176 15.74 -7.37 16.08
CA SER A 176 15.21 -6.62 14.92
C SER A 176 13.90 -5.88 15.22
N ALA A 177 13.54 -5.67 16.50
CA ALA A 177 12.30 -4.99 16.87
C ALA A 177 12.25 -3.52 16.40
N THR A 178 13.40 -2.84 16.30
CA THR A 178 13.48 -1.48 15.74
C THR A 178 13.07 -1.45 14.26
N ASP A 179 13.34 -2.54 13.53
CA ASP A 179 12.93 -2.72 12.13
C ASP A 179 11.51 -3.29 12.02
N TYR A 180 10.73 -3.20 13.11
CA TYR A 180 9.38 -3.74 13.24
C TYR A 180 9.30 -5.27 13.02
N ASN A 181 10.41 -5.99 13.28
CA ASN A 181 10.49 -7.44 13.21
C ASN A 181 10.64 -8.04 14.61
N PHE A 182 9.54 -8.61 15.12
CA PHE A 182 9.47 -9.24 16.44
C PHE A 182 9.62 -10.77 16.37
N ARG A 183 9.68 -11.34 15.16
CA ARG A 183 9.87 -12.79 14.97
C ARG A 183 11.31 -13.22 15.22
N ARG A 184 12.28 -12.36 14.94
CA ARG A 184 13.69 -12.67 15.18
C ARG A 184 13.99 -12.63 16.67
N LEU A 185 14.52 -13.73 17.20
CA LEU A 185 14.93 -13.88 18.60
C LEU A 185 16.45 -14.04 18.72
N THR A 186 17.00 -13.63 19.85
CA THR A 186 18.37 -13.99 20.25
C THR A 186 18.47 -15.50 20.50
N ALA A 187 19.68 -16.05 20.49
CA ALA A 187 19.91 -17.50 20.57
C ALA A 187 19.35 -18.14 21.85
N GLU A 188 19.25 -17.40 22.95
CA GLU A 188 18.70 -17.86 24.23
C GLU A 188 17.20 -18.17 24.15
N TRP A 189 16.47 -17.53 23.22
CA TRP A 189 15.01 -17.58 23.15
C TRP A 189 14.48 -18.27 21.88
N LYS A 190 15.35 -18.82 21.03
CA LYS A 190 14.96 -19.63 19.86
C LYS A 190 14.45 -21.00 20.29
#